data_AF-A0A7C6RRZ1-F1
#
_entry.id   AF-A0A7C6RRZ1-F1
#
_cell.length_a   1.000
_cell.length_b   1.000
_cell.length_c   1.000
_cell.angle_alpha   90.00
_cell.angle_beta   90.00
_cell.angle_gamma   90.00
#
_symmetry.space_group_name_H-M   'P 1'
#
loop_
_entity.id
_entity.type
_entity.pdbx_description
1 polymer ?
#
loop_
_entity_poly.entity_id
_entity_poly.type
_entity_poly.pdbx_seq_one_letter_code
_entity_poly.pdbx_strand_id
1 'polypeptide(L)' 'MPTCPFCNQPMDRVNRDDHEAFADLFRCGACQIEQAVYWDHGERLLAWDYDPSDEV' A
#
# COMPACT_ATOMS: atom_id res chain seq x y z
N MET A 1 -9.65 -2.70 10.68
CA MET A 1 -8.99 -3.03 9.40
C MET A 1 -9.05 -1.78 8.52
N PRO A 2 -7.95 -1.41 7.84
CA PRO A 2 -7.97 -0.29 6.90
C PRO A 2 -8.89 -0.58 5.72
N THR A 3 -9.56 0.46 5.24
CA THR A 3 -10.49 0.41 4.11
C THR A 3 -9.90 1.17 2.92
N CYS A 4 -10.14 0.66 1.72
CA CYS A 4 -9.72 1.30 0.48
C CYS A 4 -10.41 2.67 0.34
N PRO A 5 -9.68 3.78 0.13
CA PRO A 5 -10.28 5.11 -0.04
C PRO A 5 -11.10 5.28 -1.33
N PHE A 6 -10.99 4.34 -2.28
CA PHE A 6 -11.70 4.41 -3.57
C PHE A 6 -13.01 3.63 -3.59
N CYS A 7 -13.01 2.42 -3.04
CA CYS A 7 -14.17 1.51 -3.11
C CYS A 7 -14.75 1.17 -1.72
N ASN A 8 -14.16 1.67 -0.64
CA ASN A 8 -14.52 1.39 0.75
C ASN A 8 -14.53 -0.09 1.14
N GLN A 9 -13.96 -0.98 0.32
CA GLN A 9 -13.79 -2.40 0.64
C GLN A 9 -12.67 -2.56 1.68
N PRO A 10 -12.74 -3.60 2.53
CA PRO A 10 -11.64 -3.95 3.43
C PRO A 10 -10.37 -4.27 2.63
N MET A 11 -9.22 -3.89 3.17
CA MET A 11 -7.90 -4.20 2.60
C MET A 11 -7.23 -5.34 3.37
N ASP A 12 -6.51 -6.18 2.63
CA ASP A 12 -5.77 -7.32 3.17
C ASP A 12 -4.36 -6.89 3.56
N ARG A 13 -3.88 -7.35 4.72
CA ARG A 13 -2.50 -7.10 5.15
C ARG A 13 -1.56 -7.99 4.35
N VAL A 14 -0.58 -7.38 3.71
CA VAL A 14 0.47 -8.08 2.98
C VAL A 14 1.65 -8.27 3.93
N ASN A 15 1.90 -9.52 4.33
CA ASN A 15 3.14 -9.87 5.02
C ASN A 15 4.24 -9.92 3.95
N ARG A 16 5.05 -8.85 3.86
CA ARG A 16 6.33 -8.93 3.13
C ARG A 16 7.39 -9.36 4.13
N ASP A 17 7.75 -10.64 4.08
CA ASP A 17 8.86 -11.23 4.83
C ASP A 17 10.23 -10.57 4.51
N ASP A 18 10.33 -9.75 3.44
CA ASP A 18 11.62 -9.32 2.88
C ASP A 18 11.87 -7.79 2.83
N HIS A 19 11.02 -6.93 3.40
CA HIS A 19 11.25 -5.48 3.37
C HIS A 19 11.09 -4.84 4.75
N GLU A 20 12.18 -4.82 5.50
CA GLU A 20 12.38 -4.22 6.83
C GLU A 20 12.06 -2.71 6.93
N ALA A 21 11.56 -2.07 5.88
CA ALA A 21 11.26 -0.64 5.86
C ALA A 21 9.82 -0.28 6.27
N PHE A 22 8.84 -1.18 6.09
CA PHE A 22 7.42 -0.88 6.34
C PHE A 22 6.89 -1.70 7.52
N ALA A 23 6.26 -1.07 8.51
CA ALA A 23 5.70 -1.82 9.64
C ALA A 23 4.34 -2.46 9.31
N ASP A 24 3.58 -1.90 8.36
CA ASP A 24 2.35 -2.49 7.83
C ASP A 24 2.10 -2.09 6.37
N LEU A 25 1.88 -3.08 5.49
CA LEU A 25 1.44 -2.90 4.11
C LEU A 25 0.05 -3.52 3.93
N PHE A 26 -0.85 -2.80 3.27
CA PHE A 26 -2.21 -3.26 2.97
C PHE A 26 -2.50 -3.16 1.47
N ARG A 27 -3.21 -4.14 0.92
CA ARG A 27 -3.62 -4.17 -0.50
C ARG A 27 -5.12 -4.33 -0.65
N CYS A 28 -5.71 -3.61 -1.59
CA CYS A 28 -7.10 -3.80 -1.98
C CYS A 28 -7.18 -4.71 -3.22
N GLY A 29 -7.81 -5.88 -3.12
CA GLY A 29 -8.00 -6.78 -4.26
C GLY A 29 -8.90 -6.24 -5.38
N ALA A 30 -9.81 -5.30 -5.07
CA ALA A 30 -10.72 -4.73 -6.06
C ALA A 30 -10.08 -3.59 -6.87
N CYS A 31 -9.42 -2.65 -6.18
CA CYS A 31 -8.81 -1.47 -6.81
C CYS A 31 -7.33 -1.67 -7.16
N GLN A 32 -6.71 -2.77 -6.72
CA GLN A 32 -5.30 -3.07 -6.91
C GLN A 32 -4.37 -1.96 -6.38
N ILE A 33 -4.79 -1.23 -5.33
CA ILE A 33 -3.99 -0.20 -4.67
C ILE A 33 -3.32 -0.74 -3.41
N GLU A 34 -2.15 -0.17 -3.09
CA GLU A 34 -1.39 -0.49 -1.89
C GLU A 34 -1.29 0.71 -0.94
N GLN A 35 -1.21 0.42 0.35
CA GLN A 35 -1.14 1.43 1.37
C GLN A 35 -0.15 1.00 2.45
N ALA A 36 0.92 1.77 2.58
CA ALA A 36 1.94 1.57 3.59
C ALA A 36 1.69 2.50 4.79
N VAL A 37 1.91 1.99 5.99
CA VAL A 37 1.95 2.78 7.22
C VAL A 37 3.40 2.83 7.71
N TYR A 38 3.96 4.05 7.73
CA TYR A 38 5.32 4.30 8.19
C TYR A 38 5.28 4.87 9.61
N TRP A 39 5.66 4.07 10.60
CA TRP A 39 5.55 4.48 12.01
C TRP A 39 6.69 5.39 12.48
N ASP A 40 7.84 5.41 11.79
CA ASP A 40 9.00 6.23 12.19
C ASP A 40 8.74 7.76 12.03
N HIS A 41 7.81 8.14 11.15
CA HIS A 41 7.45 9.54 10.90
C HIS A 41 6.03 9.91 11.35
N GLY A 42 5.19 8.93 11.72
CA GLY A 42 3.78 9.19 12.06
C GLY A 42 2.92 9.61 10.87
N GLU A 43 3.35 9.30 9.64
CA GLU A 43 2.72 9.74 8.40
C GLU A 43 2.26 8.56 7.54
N ARG A 44 1.12 8.74 6.85
CA ARG A 44 0.53 7.72 5.97
C ARG A 44 0.77 8.13 4.52
N LEU A 45 1.66 7.40 3.84
CA LEU A 45 2.03 7.68 2.45
C LEU A 45 1.25 6.75 1.50
N LEU A 46 0.65 7.33 0.47
CA LEU A 46 0.04 6.60 -0.65
C LEU A 46 1.13 6.41 -1.72
N ALA A 47 1.49 5.16 -2.01
CA ALA A 47 2.38 4.81 -3.11
C ALA A 47 1.55 4.23 -4.26
N TRP A 48 1.96 4.55 -5.48
CA TRP A 48 1.42 3.98 -6.71
C TRP A 48 2.59 3.32 -7.44
N ASP A 49 2.39 2.12 -7.99
CA ASP A 49 3.37 1.50 -8.88
C ASP A 49 3.50 2.38 -10.13
N TYR A 50 4.58 3.16 -10.16
CA TYR A 50 5.05 3.81 -11.38
C TYR A 50 5.89 2.78 -12.13
N ASP A 51 5.38 2.28 -13.26
CA ASP A 51 6.15 1.44 -14.16
C ASP A 51 7.01 2.35 -15.06
N PRO A 52 8.35 2.36 -14.91
CA PRO A 52 9.24 3.18 -15.72
C PRO A 52 9.38 2.69 -17.18
N SER A 53 8.66 1.65 -17.60
CA SER A 53 8.68 1.18 -19.00
C SER A 53 7.75 1.93 -19.95
N ASP A 54 7.02 2.95 -19.46
CA ASP A 54 6.11 3.82 -20.23
C ASP A 54 6.77 5.13 -20.77
N GLU A 55 8.09 5.15 -20.98
CA GLU A 55 8.76 6.26 -21.68
C GLU A 55 8.84 5.97 -23.19
N VAL A 56 8.05 6.72 -23.99
CA VAL A 56 8.01 6.75 -25.48
C VAL A 56 9.12 7.60 -26.05
#